data_AF-A0A9K3GM67-F1
#
_entry.id   AF-A0A9K3GM67-F1
#
_cell.length_a   1.000
_cell.length_b   1.000
_cell.length_c   1.000
_cell.angle_alpha   90.00
_cell.angle_beta   90.00
_cell.angle_gamma   90.00
#
_symmetry.space_group_name_H-M   'P 1'
#
loop_
_entity.id
_entity.type
_entity.pdbx_description
1 polymer ?
#
loop_
_entity_poly.entity_id
_entity_poly.type
_entity_poly.pdbx_seq_one_letter_code
_entity_poly.pdbx_strand_id
1 'polypeptide(L)'
;MLGGAVAVAAGAVKVAAKTTLTSSTASSHTITLGIVAGSIFAVCIGILVVRYPYHRATPWYVYIGITVGYMCAFSVVILLPLDIDYSMTATTAEDQLAHQETMAGLWELAYNTTLIWAYLCSPIMNQYSRSGWNTIGLRLKDSLSVNGVFYGTILTVVTTGIVTLALMHKIDITNIYGILIALANTWGLVLLVSLLAWGLVDIPRQIWKSARPAEGIERVYQ
;
A
#
# COMPACT_ATOMS: atom_id res chain seq x y z
N MET A 1 -5.49 -16.15 -10.48
CA MET A 1 -4.66 -15.34 -9.58
C MET A 1 -5.40 -14.88 -8.32
N LEU A 2 -6.67 -14.44 -8.37
CA LEU A 2 -7.45 -14.15 -7.14
C LEU A 2 -7.73 -15.35 -6.23
N GLY A 3 -7.94 -16.56 -6.80
CA GLY A 3 -8.16 -17.78 -5.99
C GLY A 3 -6.94 -18.22 -5.17
N GLY A 4 -5.73 -17.88 -5.64
CA GLY A 4 -4.49 -18.10 -4.89
C GLY A 4 -4.37 -17.14 -3.71
N ALA A 5 -4.68 -15.85 -3.90
CA ALA A 5 -4.60 -14.85 -2.82
C ALA A 5 -5.53 -15.16 -1.62
N VAL A 6 -6.74 -15.68 -1.86
CA VAL A 6 -7.66 -16.07 -0.77
C VAL A 6 -7.21 -17.36 -0.08
N ALA A 7 -6.69 -18.34 -0.83
CA ALA A 7 -6.14 -19.57 -0.27
C ALA A 7 -4.83 -19.31 0.52
N VAL A 8 -3.99 -18.40 0.04
CA VAL A 8 -2.76 -17.93 0.71
C VAL A 8 -3.11 -17.11 1.94
N ALA A 9 -4.13 -16.24 1.91
CA ALA A 9 -4.61 -15.53 3.11
C ALA A 9 -5.15 -16.48 4.18
N ALA A 10 -5.93 -17.51 3.79
CA ALA A 10 -6.41 -18.52 4.72
C ALA A 10 -5.28 -19.42 5.27
N GLY A 11 -4.28 -19.73 4.44
CA GLY A 11 -3.08 -20.48 4.82
C GLY A 11 -2.19 -19.69 5.77
N ALA A 12 -1.91 -18.42 5.46
CA ALA A 12 -1.07 -17.54 6.25
C ALA A 12 -1.70 -17.11 7.59
N VAL A 13 -3.03 -16.95 7.66
CA VAL A 13 -3.72 -16.76 8.96
C VAL A 13 -3.61 -18.01 9.83
N LYS A 14 -3.73 -19.21 9.25
CA LYS A 14 -3.49 -20.47 9.98
C LYS A 14 -2.04 -20.64 10.40
N VAL A 15 -1.08 -20.21 9.57
CA VAL A 15 0.35 -20.24 9.88
C VAL A 15 0.65 -19.24 11.00
N ALA A 16 0.25 -17.97 10.88
CA ALA A 16 0.42 -16.96 11.93
C ALA A 16 -0.23 -17.37 13.26
N ALA A 17 -1.41 -18.01 13.23
CA ALA A 17 -2.04 -18.58 14.42
C ALA A 17 -1.23 -19.74 15.02
N LYS A 18 -0.61 -20.57 14.18
CA LYS A 18 0.25 -21.68 14.61
C LYS A 18 1.59 -21.18 15.17
N THR A 19 2.20 -20.15 14.58
CA THR A 19 3.44 -19.54 15.08
C THR A 19 3.22 -18.77 16.39
N THR A 20 2.02 -18.22 16.61
CA THR A 20 1.64 -17.63 17.90
C THR A 20 1.55 -18.67 19.03
N LEU A 21 1.21 -19.92 18.70
CA LEU A 21 1.03 -21.02 19.66
C LEU A 21 2.34 -21.75 20.01
N THR A 22 3.41 -21.56 19.22
CA THR A 22 4.70 -22.21 19.40
C THR A 22 5.82 -21.17 19.44
N SER A 23 6.00 -20.45 20.55
CA SER A 23 7.23 -19.67 20.73
C SER A 23 7.83 -19.84 22.11
N SER A 24 9.12 -20.17 22.09
CA SER A 24 10.08 -20.02 23.19
C SER A 24 10.14 -18.55 23.61
N THR A 25 10.42 -18.32 24.89
CA THR A 25 10.27 -17.04 25.62
C THR A 25 10.99 -15.84 25.00
N ALA A 26 12.03 -16.02 24.17
CA ALA A 26 12.76 -14.92 23.53
C ALA A 26 12.06 -14.35 22.28
N SER A 27 11.53 -15.19 21.39
CA SER A 27 10.81 -14.76 20.17
C SER A 27 9.46 -14.09 20.49
N SER A 28 8.86 -14.45 21.63
CA SER A 28 7.63 -13.83 22.13
C SER A 28 7.76 -12.32 22.36
N HIS A 29 8.92 -11.84 22.79
CA HIS A 29 9.14 -10.40 23.06
C HIS A 29 9.25 -9.56 21.80
N THR A 30 9.93 -10.06 20.75
CA THR A 30 10.09 -9.37 19.46
C THR A 30 8.73 -9.23 18.75
N ILE A 31 7.93 -10.29 18.75
CA ILE A 31 6.57 -10.31 18.21
C ILE A 31 5.66 -9.35 19.00
N THR A 32 5.73 -9.39 20.33
CA THR A 32 4.91 -8.51 21.19
C THR A 32 5.27 -7.03 20.99
N LEU A 33 6.56 -6.70 20.87
CA LEU A 33 7.02 -5.35 20.55
C LEU A 33 6.52 -4.87 19.18
N GLY A 34 6.58 -5.73 18.16
CA GLY A 34 6.07 -5.42 16.82
C GLY A 34 4.57 -5.12 16.81
N ILE A 35 3.78 -5.92 17.54
CA ILE A 35 2.32 -5.72 17.66
C ILE A 35 1.99 -4.44 18.43
N VAL A 36 2.69 -4.18 19.54
CA VAL A 36 2.49 -2.96 20.34
C VAL A 36 2.89 -1.71 19.53
N ALA A 37 4.03 -1.73 18.85
CA ALA A 37 4.46 -0.62 18.00
C ALA A 37 3.48 -0.39 16.84
N GLY A 38 3.03 -1.48 16.18
CA GLY A 38 2.04 -1.42 15.10
C GLY A 38 0.69 -0.87 15.55
N SER A 39 0.21 -1.27 16.72
CA SER A 39 -1.06 -0.77 17.29
C SER A 39 -0.98 0.70 17.72
N ILE A 40 0.13 1.14 18.32
CA ILE A 40 0.35 2.57 18.63
C ILE A 40 0.35 3.38 17.34
N PHE A 41 1.06 2.90 16.32
CA PHE A 41 1.13 3.56 15.03
C PHE A 41 -0.25 3.63 14.33
N ALA A 42 -1.05 2.56 14.41
CA ALA A 42 -2.43 2.54 13.94
C ALA A 42 -3.30 3.60 14.61
N VAL A 43 -3.18 3.73 15.94
CA VAL A 43 -3.90 4.74 16.72
C VAL A 43 -3.44 6.15 16.35
N CYS A 44 -2.12 6.38 16.21
CA CYS A 44 -1.57 7.66 15.79
C CYS A 44 -2.09 8.07 14.40
N ILE A 45 -2.10 7.16 13.44
CA ILE A 45 -2.66 7.43 12.10
C ILE A 45 -4.15 7.71 12.17
N GLY A 46 -4.91 6.90 12.92
CA GLY A 46 -6.35 7.13 13.11
C GLY A 46 -6.64 8.53 13.67
N ILE A 47 -5.86 8.98 14.65
CA ILE A 47 -5.97 10.32 15.22
C ILE A 47 -5.63 11.41 14.19
N LEU A 48 -4.53 11.25 13.44
CA LEU A 48 -4.13 12.23 12.42
C LEU A 48 -5.19 12.36 11.31
N VAL A 49 -5.73 11.23 10.86
CA VAL A 49 -6.77 11.18 9.82
C VAL A 49 -8.07 11.84 10.28
N VAL A 50 -8.44 11.69 11.55
CA VAL A 50 -9.63 12.35 12.15
C VAL A 50 -9.37 13.82 12.46
N ARG A 51 -8.13 14.22 12.75
CA ARG A 51 -7.78 15.59 13.17
C ARG A 51 -7.57 16.57 12.01
N TYR A 52 -7.14 16.08 10.84
CA TYR A 52 -6.84 16.88 9.64
C TYR A 52 -7.77 16.66 8.43
N PRO A 53 -9.11 16.52 8.57
CA PRO A 53 -9.96 16.47 7.39
C PRO A 53 -9.99 17.83 6.69
N TYR A 54 -9.68 17.83 5.40
CA TYR A 54 -9.73 19.01 4.52
C TYR A 54 -11.18 19.49 4.29
N HIS A 55 -12.20 18.62 4.45
CA HIS A 55 -13.62 18.96 4.26
C HIS A 55 -14.54 18.25 5.27
N ARG A 56 -15.51 18.97 5.86
CA ARG A 56 -16.49 18.44 6.83
C ARG A 56 -17.51 17.42 6.27
N ALA A 57 -17.51 17.18 4.96
CA ALA A 57 -18.51 16.34 4.28
C ALA A 57 -17.99 14.96 3.85
N THR A 58 -16.78 14.55 4.26
CA THR A 58 -16.21 13.24 3.92
C THR A 58 -16.92 12.12 4.71
N PRO A 59 -17.41 11.06 4.02
CA PRO A 59 -18.16 9.99 4.68
C PRO A 59 -17.25 9.06 5.48
N TRP A 60 -17.80 8.43 6.52
CA TRP A 60 -17.06 7.63 7.50
C TRP A 60 -16.23 6.48 6.91
N TYR A 61 -16.74 5.83 5.85
CA TYR A 61 -16.06 4.71 5.21
C TYR A 61 -14.73 5.09 4.56
N VAL A 62 -14.55 6.37 4.18
CA VAL A 62 -13.28 6.88 3.63
C VAL A 62 -12.20 6.88 4.70
N TYR A 63 -12.53 7.25 5.94
CA TYR A 63 -11.57 7.21 7.05
C TYR A 63 -11.11 5.80 7.36
N ILE A 64 -12.03 4.83 7.37
CA ILE A 64 -11.67 3.41 7.56
C ILE A 64 -10.78 2.94 6.42
N GLY A 65 -11.13 3.27 5.17
CA GLY A 65 -10.32 2.87 4.03
C GLY A 65 -8.91 3.47 4.06
N ILE A 66 -8.78 4.74 4.43
CA ILE A 66 -7.47 5.38 4.58
C ILE A 66 -6.66 4.69 5.69
N THR A 67 -7.26 4.44 6.86
CA THR A 67 -6.58 3.75 7.97
C THR A 67 -6.13 2.35 7.56
N VAL A 68 -7.00 1.55 6.94
CA VAL A 68 -6.64 0.20 6.45
C VAL A 68 -5.51 0.27 5.43
N GLY A 69 -5.56 1.22 4.50
CA GLY A 69 -4.50 1.40 3.50
C GLY A 69 -3.15 1.73 4.11
N TYR A 70 -3.13 2.61 5.11
CA TYR A 70 -1.92 2.88 5.87
C TYR A 70 -1.43 1.66 6.65
N MET A 71 -2.32 0.88 7.26
CA MET A 71 -1.92 -0.36 7.95
C MET A 71 -1.28 -1.37 6.99
N CYS A 72 -1.82 -1.52 5.78
CA CYS A 72 -1.19 -2.35 4.75
C CYS A 72 0.19 -1.81 4.36
N ALA A 73 0.31 -0.50 4.09
CA ALA A 73 1.58 0.11 3.70
C ALA A 73 2.68 0.00 4.77
N PHE A 74 2.31 0.14 6.05
CA PHE A 74 3.26 0.08 7.17
C PHE A 74 3.43 -1.32 7.76
N SER A 75 2.78 -2.34 7.21
CA SER A 75 2.97 -3.75 7.60
C SER A 75 4.44 -4.18 7.52
N VAL A 76 5.22 -3.60 6.60
CA VAL A 76 6.65 -3.86 6.42
C VAL A 76 7.47 -3.53 7.67
N VAL A 77 7.03 -2.55 8.47
CA VAL A 77 7.73 -2.14 9.71
C VAL A 77 7.66 -3.25 10.76
N ILE A 78 6.61 -4.08 10.73
CA ILE A 78 6.44 -5.23 11.62
C ILE A 78 7.10 -6.48 11.01
N LEU A 79 6.94 -6.67 9.70
CA LEU A 79 7.41 -7.87 9.02
C LEU A 79 8.94 -7.94 8.94
N LEU A 80 9.61 -6.80 8.78
CA LEU A 80 11.07 -6.77 8.61
C LEU A 80 11.85 -7.17 9.88
N PRO A 81 11.55 -6.65 11.09
CA PRO A 81 12.17 -7.16 12.32
C PRO A 81 11.86 -8.63 12.58
N LEU A 82 10.67 -9.09 12.20
CA LEU A 82 10.26 -10.48 12.34
C LEU A 82 11.09 -11.42 11.43
N ASP A 83 11.35 -11.01 10.19
CA ASP A 83 12.21 -11.72 9.24
C ASP A 83 13.64 -11.88 9.79
N ILE A 84 14.18 -10.79 10.36
CA ILE A 84 15.50 -10.80 11.01
C ILE A 84 15.50 -11.75 12.22
N ASP A 85 14.50 -11.68 13.12
CA ASP A 85 14.39 -12.54 14.30
C ASP A 85 14.40 -14.03 13.90
N TYR A 86 13.57 -14.41 12.92
CA TYR A 86 13.52 -15.79 12.43
C TYR A 86 14.84 -16.24 11.82
N SER A 87 15.52 -15.39 11.05
CA SER A 87 16.83 -15.71 10.47
C SER A 87 17.92 -15.95 11.52
N MET A 88 17.83 -15.29 12.68
CA MET A 88 18.81 -15.44 13.78
C MET A 88 18.56 -16.70 14.63
N THR A 89 17.31 -17.16 14.71
CA THR A 89 16.94 -18.35 15.50
C THR A 89 17.12 -19.68 14.76
N ALA A 90 17.29 -19.65 13.44
CA ALA A 90 17.43 -20.85 12.62
C ALA A 90 18.81 -21.50 12.83
N THR A 91 18.87 -22.58 13.61
CA THR A 91 20.12 -23.28 13.97
C THR A 91 20.35 -24.57 13.18
N THR A 92 19.28 -25.19 12.65
CA THR A 92 19.37 -26.40 11.82
C THR A 92 18.94 -26.15 10.38
N ALA A 93 19.40 -27.00 9.44
CA ALA A 93 19.04 -26.90 8.03
C ALA A 93 17.54 -27.16 7.77
N GLU A 94 16.90 -28.03 8.55
CA GLU A 94 15.46 -28.26 8.48
C GLU A 94 14.67 -27.05 8.97
N ASP A 95 15.13 -26.40 10.06
CA ASP A 95 14.53 -25.16 10.53
C ASP A 95 14.66 -24.06 9.49
N GLN A 96 15.82 -23.87 8.87
CA GLN A 96 16.03 -22.84 7.85
C GLN A 96 15.04 -22.93 6.68
N LEU A 97 14.77 -24.15 6.19
CA LEU A 97 13.81 -24.37 5.10
C LEU A 97 12.38 -24.03 5.52
N ALA A 98 11.96 -24.48 6.71
CA ALA A 98 10.64 -24.17 7.25
C ALA A 98 10.44 -22.66 7.49
N HIS A 99 11.48 -21.96 7.97
CA HIS A 99 11.45 -20.51 8.15
C HIS A 99 11.37 -19.77 6.81
N GLN A 100 12.11 -20.21 5.79
CA GLN A 100 12.06 -19.61 4.47
C GLN A 100 10.67 -19.72 3.83
N GLU A 101 10.02 -20.88 3.91
CA GLU A 101 8.67 -21.06 3.37
C GLU A 101 7.63 -20.20 4.10
N THR A 102 7.68 -20.18 5.43
CA THR A 102 6.73 -19.39 6.24
C THR A 102 6.90 -17.90 5.99
N MET A 103 8.15 -17.42 5.92
CA MET A 103 8.45 -16.01 5.68
C MET A 103 8.10 -15.60 4.25
N ALA A 104 8.40 -16.42 3.25
CA ALA A 104 7.99 -16.18 1.87
C ALA A 104 6.46 -16.05 1.76
N GLY A 105 5.71 -16.90 2.45
CA GLY A 105 4.25 -16.81 2.49
C GLY A 105 3.73 -15.53 3.17
N LEU A 106 4.39 -15.07 4.25
CA LEU A 106 4.03 -13.81 4.91
C LEU A 106 4.33 -12.58 4.03
N TRP A 107 5.48 -12.55 3.37
CA TRP A 107 5.82 -11.51 2.40
C TRP A 107 4.86 -11.49 1.21
N GLU A 108 4.52 -12.65 0.66
CA GLU A 108 3.55 -12.77 -0.43
C GLU A 108 2.16 -12.27 0.01
N LEU A 109 1.72 -12.60 1.23
CA LEU A 109 0.47 -12.10 1.77
C LEU A 109 0.48 -10.57 1.91
N ALA A 110 1.51 -10.01 2.56
CA ALA A 110 1.64 -8.58 2.78
C ALA A 110 1.68 -7.80 1.45
N TYR A 111 2.43 -8.32 0.48
CA TYR A 111 2.51 -7.77 -0.86
C TYR A 111 1.15 -7.82 -1.59
N ASN A 112 0.52 -8.99 -1.66
CA ASN A 112 -0.74 -9.16 -2.37
C ASN A 112 -1.88 -8.35 -1.75
N THR A 113 -1.97 -8.29 -0.42
CA THR A 113 -2.97 -7.48 0.28
C THR A 113 -2.78 -6.00 -0.01
N THR A 114 -1.54 -5.51 0.02
CA THR A 114 -1.21 -4.11 -0.31
C THR A 114 -1.53 -3.79 -1.78
N LEU A 115 -1.23 -4.69 -2.70
CA LEU A 115 -1.58 -4.53 -4.12
C LEU A 115 -3.09 -4.46 -4.33
N ILE A 116 -3.86 -5.39 -3.75
CA ILE A 116 -5.32 -5.38 -3.86
C ILE A 116 -5.87 -4.08 -3.28
N TRP A 117 -5.35 -3.64 -2.15
CA TRP A 117 -5.79 -2.40 -1.55
C TRP A 117 -5.51 -1.18 -2.44
N ALA A 118 -4.28 -1.08 -2.95
CA ALA A 118 -3.82 0.07 -3.75
C ALA A 118 -4.52 0.16 -5.12
N TYR A 119 -4.65 -0.97 -5.81
CA TYR A 119 -5.14 -0.98 -7.21
C TYR A 119 -6.63 -1.32 -7.35
N LEU A 120 -7.26 -1.96 -6.35
CA LEU A 120 -8.69 -2.28 -6.41
C LEU A 120 -9.49 -1.43 -5.44
N CYS A 121 -9.22 -1.51 -4.14
CA CYS A 121 -10.06 -0.90 -3.12
C CYS A 121 -10.01 0.64 -3.13
N SER A 122 -8.80 1.21 -3.13
CA SER A 122 -8.58 2.66 -3.10
C SER A 122 -9.23 3.41 -4.29
N PRO A 123 -8.99 3.03 -5.56
CA PRO A 123 -9.57 3.72 -6.71
C PRO A 123 -11.09 3.53 -6.81
N ILE A 124 -11.61 2.36 -6.44
CA ILE A 124 -13.07 2.14 -6.36
C ILE A 124 -13.68 3.07 -5.32
N MET A 125 -13.05 3.19 -4.15
CA MET A 125 -13.50 4.07 -3.07
C MET A 125 -13.45 5.55 -3.47
N ASN A 126 -12.38 5.99 -4.14
CA ASN A 126 -12.24 7.36 -4.63
C ASN A 126 -13.36 7.70 -5.62
N GLN A 127 -13.57 6.85 -6.62
CA GLN A 127 -14.58 7.07 -7.65
C GLN A 127 -16.00 6.92 -7.10
N TYR A 128 -16.23 6.01 -6.15
CA TYR A 128 -17.51 5.88 -5.45
C TYR A 128 -17.87 7.13 -4.64
N SER A 129 -16.88 7.80 -4.02
CA SER A 129 -17.11 9.06 -3.32
C SER A 129 -17.40 10.22 -4.28
N ARG A 130 -16.91 10.17 -5.52
CA ARG A 130 -17.09 11.20 -6.54
C ARG A 130 -18.36 11.01 -7.39
N SER A 131 -18.93 9.81 -7.42
CA SER A 131 -20.14 9.51 -8.18
C SER A 131 -21.34 10.31 -7.66
N GLY A 132 -22.08 10.97 -8.55
CA GLY A 132 -23.27 11.76 -8.21
C GLY A 132 -24.57 10.94 -8.07
N TRP A 133 -24.51 9.61 -8.19
CA TRP A 133 -25.69 8.75 -8.11
C TRP A 133 -26.15 8.56 -6.66
N ASN A 134 -27.47 8.52 -6.41
CA ASN A 134 -28.02 8.35 -5.07
C ASN A 134 -28.14 6.88 -4.63
N THR A 135 -28.22 5.93 -5.57
CA THR A 135 -28.36 4.50 -5.29
C THR A 135 -27.01 3.80 -5.23
N ILE A 136 -26.76 3.03 -4.15
CA ILE A 136 -25.49 2.33 -3.89
C ILE A 136 -25.03 1.46 -5.07
N GLY A 137 -25.93 0.68 -5.68
CA GLY A 137 -25.60 -0.20 -6.79
C GLY A 137 -25.17 0.54 -8.07
N LEU A 138 -25.84 1.66 -8.38
CA LEU A 138 -25.50 2.49 -9.54
C LEU A 138 -24.14 3.18 -9.34
N ARG A 139 -23.86 3.66 -8.13
CA ARG A 139 -22.55 4.24 -7.76
C ARG A 139 -21.42 3.22 -7.90
N LEU A 140 -21.64 1.98 -7.47
CA LEU A 140 -20.60 0.94 -7.56
C LEU A 140 -20.34 0.54 -9.01
N LYS A 141 -21.40 0.38 -9.82
CA LYS A 141 -21.26 0.09 -11.26
C LYS A 141 -20.54 1.21 -11.99
N ASP A 142 -20.88 2.46 -11.70
CA ASP A 142 -20.24 3.65 -12.25
C ASP A 142 -18.75 3.69 -11.88
N SER A 143 -18.44 3.49 -10.60
CA SER A 143 -17.07 3.41 -10.09
C SER A 143 -16.25 2.32 -10.79
N LEU A 144 -16.82 1.13 -10.97
CA LEU A 144 -16.13 0.01 -11.61
C LEU A 144 -15.93 0.26 -13.12
N SER A 145 -16.90 0.88 -13.79
CA SER A 145 -16.83 1.23 -15.21
C SER A 145 -15.70 2.23 -15.48
N VAL A 146 -15.65 3.33 -14.71
CA VAL A 146 -14.62 4.37 -14.87
C VAL A 146 -13.23 3.82 -14.58
N ASN A 147 -13.08 3.04 -13.50
CA ASN A 147 -11.82 2.39 -13.19
C ASN A 147 -11.41 1.36 -14.25
N GLY A 148 -12.37 0.62 -14.79
CA GLY A 148 -12.14 -0.33 -15.90
C GLY A 148 -11.60 0.36 -17.16
N VAL A 149 -12.16 1.51 -17.53
CA VAL A 149 -11.65 2.30 -18.66
C VAL A 149 -10.23 2.81 -18.36
N PHE A 150 -9.99 3.33 -17.16
CA PHE A 150 -8.65 3.83 -16.77
C PHE A 150 -7.58 2.74 -16.81
N TYR A 151 -7.86 1.55 -16.26
CA TYR A 151 -6.92 0.44 -16.34
C TYR A 151 -6.80 -0.13 -17.75
N GLY A 152 -7.89 -0.10 -18.53
CA GLY A 152 -7.88 -0.46 -19.94
C GLY A 152 -6.93 0.42 -20.74
N THR A 153 -6.94 1.74 -20.55
CA THR A 153 -6.03 2.65 -21.27
C THR A 153 -4.57 2.47 -20.86
N ILE A 154 -4.27 2.21 -19.58
CA ILE A 154 -2.91 1.87 -19.15
C ILE A 154 -2.45 0.57 -19.83
N LEU A 155 -3.31 -0.45 -19.84
CA LEU A 155 -2.99 -1.74 -20.45
C LEU A 155 -2.73 -1.61 -21.95
N THR A 156 -3.51 -0.80 -22.68
CA THR A 156 -3.25 -0.57 -24.11
C THR A 156 -1.92 0.12 -24.34
N VAL A 157 -1.59 1.17 -23.57
CA VAL A 157 -0.31 1.89 -23.69
C VAL A 157 0.87 0.96 -23.41
N VAL A 158 0.83 0.19 -22.32
CA VAL A 158 1.89 -0.77 -21.97
C VAL A 158 2.03 -1.85 -23.05
N THR A 159 0.92 -2.39 -23.54
CA THR A 159 0.93 -3.43 -24.57
C THR A 159 1.50 -2.88 -25.89
N THR A 160 1.11 -1.68 -26.31
CA THR A 160 1.69 -1.03 -27.50
C THR A 160 3.20 -0.79 -27.33
N GLY A 161 3.65 -0.38 -26.14
CA GLY A 161 5.07 -0.27 -25.81
C GLY A 161 5.81 -1.61 -25.96
N ILE A 162 5.26 -2.70 -25.45
CA ILE A 162 5.86 -4.03 -25.58
C ILE A 162 5.89 -4.49 -27.04
N VAL A 163 4.80 -4.30 -27.79
CA VAL A 163 4.71 -4.68 -29.21
C VAL A 163 5.74 -3.91 -30.05
N THR A 164 5.87 -2.60 -29.85
CA THR A 164 6.86 -1.80 -30.59
C THR A 164 8.30 -2.23 -30.32
N LEU A 165 8.63 -2.56 -29.08
CA LEU A 165 9.96 -3.08 -28.72
C LEU A 165 10.23 -4.48 -29.28
N ALA A 166 9.20 -5.34 -29.34
CA ALA A 166 9.29 -6.66 -29.97
C ALA A 166 9.56 -6.56 -31.47
N LEU A 167 8.87 -5.65 -32.19
CA LEU A 167 9.10 -5.41 -33.62
C LEU A 167 10.52 -4.94 -33.92
N MET A 168 11.12 -4.17 -33.02
CA MET A 168 12.51 -3.72 -33.12
C MET A 168 13.55 -4.83 -32.84
N HIS A 169 13.14 -6.08 -32.60
CA HIS A 169 14.01 -7.21 -32.24
C HIS A 169 14.93 -6.93 -31.04
N LYS A 170 14.50 -6.05 -30.12
CA LYS A 170 15.28 -5.67 -28.93
C LYS A 170 14.94 -6.49 -27.68
N ILE A 171 13.97 -7.40 -27.77
CA ILE A 171 13.45 -8.14 -26.60
C ILE A 171 13.20 -9.60 -26.97
N ASP A 172 13.78 -10.50 -26.17
CA ASP A 172 13.30 -11.87 -26.04
C ASP A 172 12.10 -11.93 -25.09
N ILE A 173 11.11 -12.75 -25.42
CA ILE A 173 9.86 -12.92 -24.64
C ILE A 173 10.15 -13.27 -23.17
N THR A 174 11.29 -13.91 -22.90
CA THR A 174 11.79 -14.24 -21.56
C THR A 174 12.14 -13.02 -20.71
N ASN A 175 12.54 -11.90 -21.32
CA ASN A 175 12.96 -10.67 -20.63
C ASN A 175 11.81 -9.68 -20.36
N ILE A 176 10.59 -9.96 -20.82
CA ILE A 176 9.43 -9.07 -20.62
C ILE A 176 9.18 -8.82 -19.12
N TYR A 177 9.31 -9.86 -18.29
CA TYR A 177 9.15 -9.73 -16.83
C TYR A 177 10.15 -8.75 -16.22
N GLY A 178 11.42 -8.80 -16.62
CA GLY A 178 12.44 -7.87 -16.13
C GLY A 178 12.13 -6.42 -16.51
N ILE A 179 11.62 -6.19 -17.72
CA ILE A 179 11.23 -4.86 -18.20
C ILE A 179 10.02 -4.33 -17.42
N LEU A 180 9.02 -5.17 -17.15
CA LEU A 180 7.87 -4.79 -16.34
C LEU A 180 8.27 -4.42 -14.90
N ILE A 181 9.19 -5.17 -14.31
CA ILE A 181 9.74 -4.86 -12.97
C ILE A 181 10.50 -3.53 -13.02
N ALA A 182 11.35 -3.30 -14.03
CA ALA A 182 12.08 -2.04 -14.18
C ALA A 182 11.15 -0.84 -14.38
N LEU A 183 10.07 -1.02 -15.16
CA LEU A 183 9.05 0.02 -15.37
C LEU A 183 8.30 0.36 -14.08
N ALA A 184 7.90 -0.66 -13.31
CA ALA A 184 7.25 -0.47 -12.01
C ALA A 184 8.15 0.29 -11.03
N ASN A 185 9.45 -0.05 -10.99
CA ASN A 185 10.43 0.68 -10.18
C ASN A 185 10.62 2.13 -10.65
N THR A 186 10.65 2.36 -11.96
CA THR A 186 10.75 3.71 -12.52
C THR A 186 9.54 4.56 -12.15
N TRP A 187 8.33 3.99 -12.22
CA TRP A 187 7.11 4.66 -11.78
C TRP A 187 7.18 5.04 -10.29
N GLY A 188 7.64 4.12 -9.43
CA GLY A 188 7.84 4.39 -8.01
C GLY A 188 8.83 5.53 -7.74
N LEU A 189 9.96 5.56 -8.47
CA LEU A 189 10.95 6.63 -8.36
C LEU A 189 10.40 7.97 -8.84
N VAL A 190 9.65 7.99 -9.95
CA VAL A 190 8.99 9.22 -10.45
C VAL A 190 8.03 9.77 -9.39
N LEU A 191 7.22 8.92 -8.76
CA LEU A 191 6.35 9.33 -7.66
C LEU A 191 7.15 9.85 -6.46
N LEU A 192 8.21 9.15 -6.05
CA LEU A 192 9.06 9.55 -4.93
C LEU A 192 9.68 10.93 -5.16
N VAL A 193 10.28 11.17 -6.33
CA VAL A 193 10.88 12.45 -6.68
C VAL A 193 9.81 13.55 -6.75
N SER A 194 8.65 13.27 -7.32
CA SER A 194 7.55 14.25 -7.42
C SER A 194 7.02 14.65 -6.04
N LEU A 195 6.81 13.68 -5.15
CA LEU A 195 6.38 13.90 -3.77
C LEU A 195 7.44 14.67 -2.97
N LEU A 196 8.71 14.30 -3.12
CA LEU A 196 9.83 14.98 -2.47
C LEU A 196 9.94 16.43 -2.94
N ALA A 197 9.83 16.68 -4.24
CA ALA A 197 9.87 18.03 -4.80
C ALA A 197 8.77 18.92 -4.24
N TRP A 198 7.55 18.38 -4.13
CA TRP A 198 6.42 19.12 -3.56
C TRP A 198 6.60 19.37 -2.06
N GLY A 199 6.98 18.34 -1.29
CA GLY A 199 7.24 18.46 0.14
C GLY A 199 8.36 19.44 0.49
N LEU A 200 9.45 19.44 -0.28
CA LEU A 200 10.62 20.28 -0.04
C LEU A 200 10.31 21.78 -0.26
N VAL A 201 9.42 22.12 -1.19
CA VAL A 201 9.10 23.53 -1.50
C VAL A 201 7.92 24.02 -0.67
N ASP A 202 6.88 23.21 -0.50
CA ASP A 202 5.64 23.68 0.11
C ASP A 202 5.74 23.80 1.63
N ILE A 203 6.42 22.86 2.31
CA ILE A 203 6.62 22.92 3.77
C ILE A 203 7.31 24.21 4.22
N PRO A 204 8.51 24.59 3.71
CA PRO A 204 9.16 25.84 4.15
C PRO A 204 8.36 27.08 3.73
N ARG A 205 7.68 27.03 2.58
CA ARG A 205 6.79 28.12 2.14
C ARG A 205 5.61 28.30 3.10
N GLN A 206 5.01 27.21 3.58
CA GLN A 206 3.94 27.27 4.59
C GLN A 206 4.46 27.82 5.92
N ILE A 207 5.66 27.44 6.36
CA ILE A 207 6.28 27.97 7.58
C ILE A 207 6.52 29.48 7.43
N TRP A 208 7.08 29.93 6.31
CA TRP A 208 7.34 31.34 6.05
C TRP A 208 6.05 32.18 6.03
N LYS A 209 4.99 31.67 5.40
CA LYS A 209 3.67 32.33 5.39
C LYS A 209 3.03 32.36 6.78
N SER A 210 3.14 31.27 7.54
CA SER A 210 2.62 31.18 8.91
C SER A 210 3.31 32.14 9.87
N ALA A 211 4.57 32.50 9.61
CA ALA A 211 5.32 33.48 10.39
C ALA A 211 4.88 34.94 10.16
N ARG A 212 4.06 35.23 9.13
CA ARG A 212 3.52 36.58 8.85
C ARG A 212 1.98 36.59 8.80
N PRO A 213 1.30 36.53 9.96
CA PRO A 213 -0.16 36.44 10.00
C PRO A 213 -0.86 37.64 9.33
N ALA A 214 -0.32 38.86 9.50
CA ALA A 214 -0.94 40.10 9.00
C ALA A 214 -1.16 40.10 7.48
N GLU A 215 -0.18 39.63 6.70
CA GLU A 215 -0.29 39.51 5.24
C GLU A 215 -1.31 38.44 4.81
N GLY A 216 -1.59 37.45 5.67
CA GLY A 216 -2.58 36.40 5.42
C GLY A 216 -4.02 36.89 5.53
N ILE A 217 -4.27 37.86 6.42
CA ILE A 217 -5.61 38.44 6.62
C ILE A 217 -5.98 39.35 5.44
N GLU A 218 -5.03 40.15 4.95
CA GLU A 218 -5.24 41.08 3.83
C GLU A 218 -5.63 40.36 2.52
N ARG A 219 -5.12 39.15 2.28
CA ARG A 219 -5.47 38.32 1.13
C ARG A 219 -6.89 37.73 1.14
N VAL A 220 -7.55 37.70 2.30
CA VAL A 220 -8.92 37.15 2.42
C VAL A 220 -9.98 38.23 2.15
N TYR A 221 -9.60 39.52 2.27
CA TYR A 221 -10.50 40.65 2.08
C TYR A 221 -10.39 41.30 0.68
N GLN A 222 -9.53 40.80 -0.20
CA GLN A 222 -9.46 41.16 -1.62
C GLN A 222 -10.07 40.06 -2.49
#